data_AF-A0A4Q9KZA7-F1
#
_entry.id   AF-A0A4Q9KZA7-F1
#
_cell.length_a   1.000
_cell.length_b   1.000
_cell.length_c   1.000
_cell.angle_alpha   90.00
_cell.angle_beta   90.00
_cell.angle_gamma   90.00
#
_symmetry.space_group_name_H-M   'P 1'
#
loop_
_entity.id
_entity.type
_entity.pdbx_description
1 polymer ?
#
loop_
_entity_poly.entity_id
_entity_poly.type
_entity_poly.pdbx_seq_one_letter_code
_entity_poly.pdbx_strand_id
1 'polypeptide(L)'
;MDETNDLYNFFNLFESENLNGNDFLSYFLQYDGIQTLKYLNPKFDFVKEIFQTKITNKSLNIHKFLEILILLERKHLQLFSNDPEFVLKIIYKFTNQELKEILLNIYKITPIIIEILKVLDDSNDLNRFLINFYIFLQTTKMDFKEAFIYLNNHKIDVKILQNSLLNSSFVEIRNLYHLFVNYYPETLTFYSFIDKNNRELIFENPLFLLSLLNTNSCNTTKRNNKLNCFNYKLIRTYIDCINIYLQQTKKDTKNMDILLKTIIFYKILNFKNICCRKLGYKKIIHPLIIECPILVNIIVRRKFNENLMKEIIDFVPSFHISFDISLKFVQNSIFHKNLCNFLLQKYPVPENIEKAKKYKIMI
;
A
#
# COMPACT_ATOMS: atom_id res chain seq x y z
N MET A 1 21.59 40.81 7.56
CA MET A 1 22.82 40.26 8.18
C MET A 1 23.03 38.91 7.53
N ASP A 2 24.19 38.69 6.93
CA ASP A 2 24.45 37.53 6.09
C ASP A 2 24.48 36.24 6.92
N GLU A 3 23.43 35.43 6.78
CA GLU A 3 23.24 34.16 7.49
C GLU A 3 24.33 33.11 7.19
N THR A 4 25.06 33.28 6.08
CA THR A 4 26.26 32.50 5.72
C THR A 4 27.45 32.82 6.62
N ASN A 5 27.57 34.05 7.14
CA ASN A 5 28.66 34.44 8.03
C ASN A 5 28.53 33.79 9.41
N ASP A 6 27.31 33.60 9.91
CA ASP A 6 27.09 33.02 11.24
C ASP A 6 27.45 31.53 11.29
N LEU A 7 27.14 30.78 10.23
CA LEU A 7 27.53 29.36 10.10
C LEU A 7 29.03 29.19 9.82
N TYR A 8 29.63 30.08 9.04
CA TYR A 8 31.08 30.09 8.80
C TYR A 8 31.85 30.44 10.09
N ASN A 9 31.37 31.43 10.84
CA ASN A 9 31.90 31.78 12.16
C ASN A 9 31.70 30.65 13.18
N PHE A 10 30.58 29.93 13.14
CA PHE A 10 30.30 28.76 13.99
C PHE A 10 31.29 27.61 13.74
N PHE A 11 31.60 27.30 12.47
CA PHE A 11 32.59 26.27 12.14
C PHE A 11 34.04 26.72 12.35
N ASN A 12 34.35 28.02 12.23
CA ASN A 12 35.66 28.57 12.58
C ASN A 12 35.90 28.61 14.10
N LEU A 13 34.86 28.89 14.89
CA LEU A 13 34.89 28.74 16.35
C LEU A 13 35.25 27.30 16.75
N PHE A 14 34.69 26.30 16.06
CA PHE A 14 35.02 24.89 16.26
C PHE A 14 36.49 24.55 15.95
N GLU A 15 37.07 25.13 14.90
CA GLU A 15 38.51 24.98 14.59
C GLU A 15 39.40 25.64 15.64
N SER A 16 38.96 26.73 16.25
CA SER A 16 39.72 27.45 17.28
C SER A 16 39.70 26.79 18.66
N GLU A 17 38.66 26.01 18.98
CA GLU A 17 38.45 25.50 20.35
C GLU A 17 38.83 24.02 20.56
N ASN A 18 39.37 23.30 19.57
CA ASN A 18 39.74 21.87 19.72
C ASN A 18 38.63 21.00 20.34
N LEU A 19 37.37 21.37 20.11
CA LEU A 19 36.22 20.71 20.72
C LEU A 19 36.12 19.29 20.20
N ASN A 20 36.03 18.32 21.11
CA ASN A 20 35.80 16.94 20.70
C ASN A 20 34.41 16.86 20.05
N GLY A 21 34.19 15.96 19.10
CA GLY A 21 32.92 15.96 18.36
C GLY A 21 31.64 15.70 19.19
N ASN A 22 31.73 15.38 20.49
CA ASN A 22 30.55 15.31 21.37
C ASN A 22 30.14 16.71 21.85
N ASP A 23 31.11 17.60 22.04
CA ASP A 23 30.87 19.01 22.36
C ASP A 23 30.26 19.73 21.16
N PHE A 24 30.70 19.43 19.93
CA PHE A 24 30.07 19.91 18.69
C PHE A 24 28.59 19.52 18.60
N LEU A 25 28.27 18.26 18.83
CA LEU A 25 26.88 17.79 18.74
C LEU A 25 26.01 18.46 19.80
N SER A 26 26.55 18.63 21.00
CA SER A 26 25.88 19.32 22.11
C SER A 26 25.66 20.80 21.79
N TYR A 27 26.66 21.46 21.19
CA TYR A 27 26.62 22.88 20.83
C TYR A 27 25.72 23.16 19.62
N PHE A 28 25.77 22.32 18.59
CA PHE A 28 24.91 22.37 17.40
C PHE A 28 23.45 21.99 17.69
N LEU A 29 23.21 21.18 18.74
CA LEU A 29 21.87 20.87 19.24
C LEU A 29 21.36 21.90 20.28
N GLN A 30 22.26 22.57 21.02
CA GLN A 30 21.91 23.63 21.99
C GLN A 30 21.63 24.97 21.34
N TYR A 31 22.45 25.36 20.37
CA TYR A 31 22.26 26.60 19.60
C TYR A 31 21.46 26.31 18.35
N ASP A 32 20.65 27.27 17.93
CA ASP A 32 19.66 27.23 16.85
C ASP A 32 20.19 26.87 15.45
N GLY A 33 21.32 26.17 15.29
CA GLY A 33 21.86 25.70 13.99
C GLY A 33 20.87 24.86 13.18
N ILE A 34 19.93 24.18 13.84
CA ILE A 34 18.79 23.52 13.17
C ILE A 34 17.75 24.51 12.64
N GLN A 35 17.51 25.63 13.34
CA GLN A 35 16.69 26.73 12.80
C GLN A 35 17.41 27.44 11.66
N THR A 36 18.71 27.72 11.79
CA THR A 36 19.52 28.33 10.72
C THR A 36 19.50 27.47 9.44
N LEU A 37 19.59 26.14 9.56
CA LEU A 37 19.44 25.20 8.43
C LEU A 37 18.02 25.07 7.87
N LYS A 38 16.98 25.46 8.62
CA LYS A 38 15.61 25.52 8.10
C LYS A 38 15.36 26.77 7.26
N TYR A 39 16.00 27.89 7.61
CA TYR A 39 15.91 29.15 6.86
C TYR A 39 16.81 29.14 5.61
N LEU A 40 17.97 28.48 5.73
CA LEU A 40 18.83 28.17 4.62
C LEU A 40 18.25 26.96 3.87
N ASN A 41 17.32 27.19 2.94
CA ASN A 41 16.94 26.21 1.92
C ASN A 41 18.23 25.52 1.44
N PRO A 42 18.49 24.25 1.81
CA PRO A 42 19.86 23.80 1.99
C PRO A 42 20.51 23.81 0.63
N LYS A 43 21.44 24.74 0.42
CA LYS A 43 22.45 24.55 -0.61
C LYS A 43 23.28 23.37 -0.12
N PHE A 44 22.83 22.18 -0.49
CA PHE A 44 23.49 20.90 -0.28
C PHE A 44 24.97 20.99 -0.68
N ASP A 45 25.26 21.88 -1.65
CA ASP A 45 26.58 22.34 -2.07
C ASP A 45 27.49 22.77 -0.91
N PHE A 46 27.00 23.46 0.13
CA PHE A 46 27.82 23.88 1.27
C PHE A 46 28.19 22.70 2.19
N VAL A 47 27.25 21.78 2.45
CA VAL A 47 27.52 20.53 3.19
C VAL A 47 28.53 19.68 2.40
N LYS A 48 28.41 19.68 1.07
CA LYS A 48 29.29 18.99 0.13
C LYS A 48 30.69 19.63 0.04
N GLU A 49 30.78 20.95 0.08
CA GLU A 49 32.02 21.72 0.08
C GLU A 49 32.82 21.49 1.37
N ILE A 50 32.16 21.47 2.54
CA ILE A 50 32.76 21.07 3.82
C ILE A 50 33.29 19.64 3.75
N PHE A 51 32.55 18.71 3.12
CA PHE A 51 32.98 17.33 2.98
C PHE A 51 34.22 17.17 2.08
N GLN A 52 34.26 17.88 0.96
CA GLN A 52 35.38 17.86 0.02
C GLN A 52 36.66 18.45 0.65
N THR A 53 36.52 19.51 1.46
CA THR A 53 37.64 20.20 2.11
C THR A 53 38.13 19.52 3.39
N LYS A 54 37.26 18.84 4.15
CA LYS A 54 37.62 18.24 5.45
C LYS A 54 37.97 16.75 5.40
N ILE A 55 37.65 15.98 4.36
CA ILE A 55 38.16 14.59 4.23
C ILE A 55 39.66 14.53 3.94
N THR A 56 40.19 15.57 3.29
CA THR A 56 41.63 15.71 3.08
C THR A 56 42.41 15.97 4.38
N ASN A 57 41.74 16.44 5.44
CA ASN A 57 42.31 16.59 6.77
C ASN A 57 41.83 15.46 7.68
N LYS A 58 42.76 14.63 8.18
CA LYS A 58 42.53 13.47 9.07
C LYS A 58 41.74 13.74 10.37
N SER A 59 41.27 14.97 10.62
CA SER A 59 40.69 15.41 11.90
C SER A 59 39.17 15.29 12.02
N LEU A 60 38.42 15.05 10.93
CA LEU A 60 36.97 14.81 11.06
C LEU A 60 36.69 13.31 11.25
N ASN A 61 36.16 12.97 12.43
CA ASN A 61 35.69 11.63 12.71
C ASN A 61 34.48 11.32 11.81
N ILE A 62 34.73 10.67 10.66
CA ILE A 62 33.76 10.36 9.61
C ILE A 62 32.49 9.71 10.21
N HIS A 63 32.59 8.94 11.30
CA HIS A 63 31.46 8.36 12.03
C HIS A 63 30.46 9.41 12.52
N LYS A 64 30.94 10.49 13.15
CA LYS A 64 30.08 11.56 13.65
C LYS A 64 29.35 12.28 12.53
N PHE A 65 29.95 12.32 11.33
CA PHE A 65 29.34 12.96 10.17
C PHE A 65 28.10 12.21 9.67
N LEU A 66 28.15 10.89 9.55
CA LEU A 66 26.98 10.11 9.14
C LEU A 66 25.85 10.20 10.20
N GLU A 67 26.19 10.20 11.48
CA GLU A 67 25.23 10.46 12.56
C GLU A 67 24.55 11.84 12.42
N ILE A 68 25.32 12.89 12.13
CA ILE A 68 24.80 14.23 11.88
C ILE A 68 23.86 14.24 10.68
N LEU A 69 24.23 13.60 9.56
CA LEU A 69 23.36 13.51 8.39
C LEU A 69 22.03 12.83 8.71
N ILE A 70 22.05 11.73 9.48
CA ILE A 70 20.83 11.06 9.93
C ILE A 70 20.02 12.00 10.83
N LEU A 71 20.64 12.71 11.77
CA LEU A 71 19.96 13.66 12.66
C LEU A 71 19.30 14.80 11.89
N LEU A 72 19.98 15.35 10.89
CA LEU A 72 19.46 16.39 10.00
C LEU A 72 18.31 15.88 9.14
N GLU A 73 18.48 14.71 8.51
CA GLU A 73 17.44 14.06 7.73
C GLU A 73 16.17 13.90 8.58
N ARG A 74 16.28 13.42 9.82
CA ARG A 74 15.14 13.21 10.74
C ARG A 74 14.30 14.47 11.01
N LYS A 75 14.88 15.66 10.86
CA LYS A 75 14.22 16.97 10.96
C LYS A 75 13.51 17.40 9.67
N HIS A 76 13.34 16.48 8.72
CA HIS A 76 12.59 16.60 7.47
C HIS A 76 13.29 17.42 6.36
N LEU A 77 14.63 17.43 6.37
CA LEU A 77 15.42 18.20 5.39
C LEU A 77 15.59 17.51 4.01
N GLN A 78 15.07 16.29 3.83
CA GLN A 78 15.09 15.54 2.56
C GLN A 78 16.50 15.45 1.94
N LEU A 79 17.52 15.25 2.77
CA LEU A 79 18.93 15.31 2.33
C LEU A 79 19.22 14.23 1.29
N PHE A 80 18.76 13.01 1.54
CA PHE A 80 18.91 11.92 0.60
C PHE A 80 18.25 12.21 -0.76
N SER A 81 17.05 12.79 -0.76
CA SER A 81 16.30 13.08 -1.99
C SER A 81 16.97 14.17 -2.83
N ASN A 82 17.74 15.06 -2.20
CA ASN A 82 18.46 16.15 -2.87
C ASN A 82 19.74 15.70 -3.59
N ASP A 83 20.55 14.82 -2.98
CA ASP A 83 21.76 14.26 -3.62
C ASP A 83 22.02 12.82 -3.10
N PRO A 84 21.31 11.83 -3.67
CA PRO A 84 21.46 10.43 -3.28
C PRO A 84 22.87 9.90 -3.49
N GLU A 85 23.54 10.33 -4.56
CA GLU A 85 24.88 9.85 -4.92
C GLU A 85 25.93 10.22 -3.85
N PHE A 86 25.85 11.45 -3.33
CA PHE A 86 26.72 11.90 -2.27
C PHE A 86 26.53 11.09 -0.99
N VAL A 87 25.28 10.91 -0.55
CA VAL A 87 24.97 10.14 0.66
C VAL A 87 25.42 8.69 0.51
N LEU A 88 25.18 8.06 -0.64
CA LEU A 88 25.64 6.70 -0.90
C LEU A 88 27.17 6.60 -0.86
N LYS A 89 27.90 7.54 -1.48
CA LYS A 89 29.37 7.60 -1.40
C LYS A 89 29.89 7.68 0.03
N ILE A 90 29.13 8.28 0.94
CA ILE A 90 29.47 8.34 2.37
C ILE A 90 29.20 6.99 3.03
N ILE A 91 28.00 6.45 2.87
CA ILE A 91 27.61 5.16 3.47
C ILE A 91 28.59 4.06 3.09
N TYR A 92 29.02 4.00 1.83
CA TYR A 92 29.97 2.99 1.34
C TYR A 92 31.41 3.14 1.85
N LYS A 93 31.74 4.19 2.61
CA LYS A 93 33.06 4.32 3.28
C LYS A 93 33.13 3.59 4.62
N PHE A 94 31.99 3.15 5.15
CA PHE A 94 31.91 2.49 6.45
C PHE A 94 31.89 0.97 6.29
N THR A 95 32.47 0.29 7.27
CA THR A 95 32.32 -1.15 7.46
C THR A 95 30.94 -1.47 8.07
N ASN A 96 30.49 -2.71 7.92
CA ASN A 96 29.22 -3.15 8.49
C ASN A 96 29.14 -2.96 10.01
N GLN A 97 30.25 -3.17 10.73
CA GLN A 97 30.28 -3.01 12.19
C GLN A 97 30.02 -1.55 12.58
N GLU A 98 30.66 -0.60 11.89
CA GLU A 98 30.50 0.83 12.17
C GLU A 98 29.09 1.31 11.84
N LEU A 99 28.50 0.82 10.74
CA LEU A 99 27.11 1.10 10.40
C LEU A 99 26.14 0.56 11.46
N LYS A 100 26.37 -0.65 11.98
CA LYS A 100 25.57 -1.21 13.08
C LYS A 100 25.67 -0.38 14.36
N GLU A 101 26.87 0.09 14.71
CA GLU A 101 27.08 0.95 15.88
C GLU A 101 26.28 2.25 15.78
N ILE A 102 26.29 2.90 14.61
CA ILE A 102 25.49 4.12 14.31
C ILE A 102 23.99 3.85 14.46
N LEU A 103 23.55 2.63 14.16
CA LEU A 103 22.14 2.24 14.18
C LEU A 103 21.60 1.87 15.58
N LEU A 104 22.47 1.63 16.58
CA LEU A 104 22.05 1.14 17.91
C LEU A 104 20.94 2.00 18.55
N ASN A 105 21.05 3.32 18.42
CA ASN A 105 20.19 4.29 19.11
C ASN A 105 19.10 4.92 18.21
N ILE A 106 18.79 4.30 17.07
CA ILE A 106 17.80 4.81 16.13
C ILE A 106 16.37 4.40 16.52
N TYR A 107 15.49 5.41 16.57
CA TYR A 107 14.07 5.27 16.91
C TYR A 107 13.11 5.80 15.83
N LYS A 108 13.62 6.28 14.69
CA LYS A 108 12.83 6.77 13.56
C LYS A 108 13.54 6.42 12.26
N ILE A 109 12.82 5.83 11.31
CA ILE A 109 13.35 5.51 9.98
C ILE A 109 13.40 6.77 9.11
N THR A 110 14.51 6.95 8.39
CA THR A 110 14.71 7.97 7.36
C THR A 110 15.21 7.32 6.07
N PRO A 111 15.20 8.03 4.93
CA PRO A 111 15.78 7.50 3.68
C PRO A 111 17.24 7.06 3.83
N ILE A 112 18.07 7.84 4.52
CA ILE A 112 19.48 7.46 4.81
C ILE A 112 19.54 6.13 5.58
N ILE A 113 18.72 5.96 6.61
CA ILE A 113 18.68 4.70 7.38
C ILE A 113 18.26 3.53 6.49
N ILE A 114 17.32 3.72 5.55
CA ILE A 114 16.94 2.67 4.59
C ILE A 114 18.14 2.25 3.74
N GLU A 115 18.92 3.21 3.23
CA GLU A 115 20.09 2.88 2.43
C GLU A 115 21.18 2.19 3.26
N ILE A 116 21.39 2.60 4.52
CA ILE A 116 22.28 1.87 5.43
C ILE A 116 21.79 0.42 5.60
N LEU A 117 20.51 0.20 5.88
CA LEU A 117 19.95 -1.14 6.05
C LEU A 117 20.06 -2.00 4.78
N LYS A 118 20.05 -1.40 3.59
CA LYS A 118 20.18 -2.12 2.31
C LYS A 118 21.58 -2.63 2.01
N VAL A 119 22.61 -1.99 2.58
CA VAL A 119 24.03 -2.35 2.37
C VAL A 119 24.58 -3.28 3.44
N LEU A 120 23.88 -3.44 4.57
CA LEU A 120 24.25 -4.43 5.59
C LEU A 120 24.11 -5.86 5.07
N ASP A 121 25.07 -6.71 5.44
CA ASP A 121 25.07 -8.14 5.09
C ASP A 121 24.21 -8.99 6.05
N ASP A 122 24.03 -8.54 7.30
CA ASP A 122 23.20 -9.20 8.29
C ASP A 122 22.49 -8.20 9.23
N SER A 123 21.49 -8.68 9.96
CA SER A 123 20.77 -7.90 10.97
C SER A 123 21.14 -8.25 12.41
N ASN A 124 22.20 -9.03 12.61
CA ASN A 124 22.65 -9.35 13.96
C ASN A 124 23.05 -8.06 14.67
N ASP A 125 22.77 -7.99 15.96
CA ASP A 125 23.10 -6.84 16.82
C ASP A 125 22.27 -5.55 16.57
N LEU A 126 21.39 -5.54 15.58
CA LEU A 126 20.42 -4.45 15.41
C LEU A 126 19.33 -4.52 16.48
N ASN A 127 18.79 -3.36 16.86
CA ASN A 127 17.63 -3.34 17.74
C ASN A 127 16.39 -3.94 17.03
N ARG A 128 15.44 -4.46 17.82
CA ARG A 128 14.24 -5.15 17.30
C ARG A 128 13.44 -4.30 16.30
N PHE A 129 13.41 -2.98 16.50
CA PHE A 129 12.72 -2.06 15.59
C PHE A 129 13.34 -2.08 14.19
N LEU A 130 14.67 -1.94 14.11
CA LEU A 130 15.42 -1.97 12.85
C LEU A 130 15.46 -3.35 12.21
N ILE A 131 15.49 -4.43 13.00
CA ILE A 131 15.43 -5.81 12.48
C ILE A 131 14.18 -6.01 11.61
N ASN A 132 13.01 -5.54 12.06
CA ASN A 132 11.77 -5.66 11.27
C ASN A 132 11.86 -4.91 9.94
N PHE A 133 12.46 -3.72 9.94
CA PHE A 133 12.69 -2.93 8.74
C PHE A 133 13.68 -3.60 7.80
N TYR A 134 14.80 -4.09 8.31
CA TYR A 134 15.80 -4.81 7.54
C TYR A 134 15.17 -6.02 6.83
N ILE A 135 14.48 -6.90 7.57
CA ILE A 135 13.81 -8.09 7.02
C ILE A 135 12.82 -7.70 5.92
N PHE A 136 12.03 -6.66 6.14
CA PHE A 136 11.11 -6.17 5.11
C PHE A 136 11.81 -5.57 3.89
N LEU A 137 12.92 -4.84 4.08
CA LEU A 137 13.68 -4.28 2.97
C LEU A 137 14.31 -5.37 2.11
N GLN A 138 14.76 -6.48 2.70
CA GLN A 138 15.29 -7.60 1.92
C GLN A 138 14.26 -8.18 0.94
N THR A 139 12.96 -8.13 1.27
CA THR A 139 11.93 -8.64 0.36
C THR A 139 11.71 -7.80 -0.89
N THR A 140 12.20 -6.55 -0.91
CA THR A 140 12.13 -5.71 -2.11
C THR A 140 12.97 -6.26 -3.28
N LYS A 141 13.90 -7.17 -2.98
CA LYS A 141 14.78 -7.84 -3.96
C LYS A 141 14.32 -9.25 -4.33
N MET A 142 13.22 -9.73 -3.73
CA MET A 142 12.72 -11.10 -3.86
C MET A 142 11.46 -11.15 -4.70
N ASP A 143 11.19 -12.30 -5.33
CA ASP A 143 9.88 -12.56 -5.93
C ASP A 143 8.80 -12.64 -4.82
N PHE A 144 7.55 -12.31 -5.15
CA PHE A 144 6.50 -12.20 -4.13
C PHE A 144 6.36 -13.46 -3.26
N LYS A 145 6.37 -14.66 -3.85
CA LYS A 145 6.20 -15.91 -3.10
C LYS A 145 7.36 -16.14 -2.14
N GLU A 146 8.59 -15.88 -2.58
CA GLU A 146 9.78 -15.97 -1.75
C GLU A 146 9.73 -14.94 -0.61
N ALA A 147 9.46 -13.68 -0.94
CA ALA A 147 9.26 -12.60 0.02
C ALA A 147 8.22 -12.95 1.09
N PHE A 148 7.08 -13.51 0.67
CA PHE A 148 5.99 -13.89 1.57
C PHE A 148 6.42 -14.97 2.57
N ILE A 149 7.07 -16.03 2.08
CA ILE A 149 7.61 -17.10 2.93
C ILE A 149 8.68 -16.55 3.87
N TYR A 150 9.59 -15.71 3.36
CA TYR A 150 10.65 -15.08 4.13
C TYR A 150 10.09 -14.27 5.31
N LEU A 151 9.10 -13.42 5.06
CA LEU A 151 8.46 -12.59 6.08
C LEU A 151 7.73 -13.42 7.15
N ASN A 152 7.05 -14.50 6.74
CA ASN A 152 6.34 -15.39 7.67
C ASN A 152 7.31 -16.14 8.59
N ASN A 153 8.42 -16.64 8.04
CA ASN A 153 9.44 -17.36 8.81
C ASN A 153 10.11 -16.47 9.86
N HIS A 154 10.33 -15.19 9.55
CA HIS A 154 10.97 -14.23 10.45
C HIS A 154 10.02 -13.58 11.48
N LYS A 155 8.72 -13.87 11.43
CA LYS A 155 7.72 -13.42 12.42
C LYS A 155 7.77 -11.92 12.74
N ILE A 156 7.84 -11.08 11.70
CA ILE A 156 7.94 -9.62 11.89
C ILE A 156 6.77 -9.03 12.69
N ASP A 157 7.05 -7.94 13.41
CA ASP A 157 6.05 -7.12 14.09
C ASP A 157 5.37 -6.17 13.09
N VAL A 158 4.30 -6.69 12.50
CA VAL A 158 3.45 -6.02 11.51
C VAL A 158 2.96 -4.66 11.99
N LYS A 159 2.63 -4.51 13.28
CA LYS A 159 2.06 -3.27 13.82
C LYS A 159 3.10 -2.17 13.91
N ILE A 160 4.31 -2.51 14.37
CA ILE A 160 5.44 -1.57 14.43
C ILE A 160 5.82 -1.10 13.03
N LEU A 161 5.94 -2.04 12.07
CA LEU A 161 6.31 -1.73 10.70
C LEU A 161 5.24 -0.86 10.03
N GLN A 162 3.95 -1.22 10.17
CA GLN A 162 2.81 -0.44 9.68
C GLN A 162 2.86 1.01 10.16
N ASN A 163 2.94 1.21 11.48
CA ASN A 163 2.92 2.55 12.08
C ASN A 163 4.08 3.42 11.56
N SER A 164 5.23 2.80 11.36
CA SER A 164 6.45 3.49 10.93
C SER A 164 6.45 3.85 9.45
N LEU A 165 5.88 2.98 8.61
CA LEU A 165 5.70 3.24 7.18
C LEU A 165 4.61 4.28 6.92
N LEU A 166 3.44 4.11 7.54
CA LEU A 166 2.26 4.95 7.30
C LEU A 166 2.44 6.38 7.82
N ASN A 167 2.99 6.55 9.02
CA ASN A 167 3.13 7.88 9.65
C ASN A 167 4.42 8.60 9.26
N SER A 168 5.18 8.06 8.30
CA SER A 168 6.40 8.71 7.84
C SER A 168 6.09 9.96 7.02
N SER A 169 6.84 11.02 7.30
CA SER A 169 6.85 12.25 6.51
C SER A 169 7.54 12.10 5.15
N PHE A 170 8.40 11.09 4.99
CA PHE A 170 9.17 10.89 3.76
C PHE A 170 8.35 10.10 2.75
N VAL A 171 8.29 10.61 1.52
CA VAL A 171 7.48 10.01 0.44
C VAL A 171 8.03 8.62 0.11
N GLU A 172 9.34 8.47 0.09
CA GLU A 172 10.08 7.23 -0.21
C GLU A 172 9.67 6.10 0.76
N ILE A 173 9.53 6.43 2.04
CA ILE A 173 9.11 5.49 3.08
C ILE A 173 7.63 5.15 2.92
N ARG A 174 6.79 6.15 2.62
CA ARG A 174 5.36 5.90 2.36
C ARG A 174 5.16 5.06 1.11
N ASN A 175 6.01 5.16 0.09
CA ASN A 175 5.93 4.31 -1.09
C ASN A 175 6.15 2.82 -0.75
N LEU A 176 7.01 2.53 0.23
CA LEU A 176 7.18 1.17 0.75
C LEU A 176 5.93 0.64 1.47
N TYR A 177 5.05 1.51 1.97
CA TYR A 177 3.78 1.09 2.58
C TYR A 177 2.89 0.35 1.57
N HIS A 178 2.86 0.77 0.31
CA HIS A 178 2.07 0.09 -0.73
C HIS A 178 2.55 -1.34 -0.96
N LEU A 179 3.87 -1.56 -0.95
CA LEU A 179 4.44 -2.91 -1.05
C LEU A 179 4.12 -3.74 0.21
N PHE A 180 4.25 -3.13 1.39
CA PHE A 180 3.93 -3.79 2.66
C PHE A 180 2.48 -4.27 2.71
N VAL A 181 1.53 -3.45 2.24
CA VAL A 181 0.10 -3.80 2.17
C VAL A 181 -0.15 -4.99 1.26
N ASN A 182 0.64 -5.21 0.20
CA ASN A 182 0.46 -6.40 -0.65
C ASN A 182 0.75 -7.70 0.12
N TYR A 183 1.68 -7.68 1.09
CA TYR A 183 1.99 -8.82 1.96
C TYR A 183 1.10 -8.91 3.21
N TYR A 184 0.60 -7.76 3.69
CA TYR A 184 -0.22 -7.63 4.90
C TYR A 184 -1.49 -6.81 4.64
N PRO A 185 -2.37 -7.24 3.72
CA PRO A 185 -3.56 -6.49 3.30
C PRO A 185 -4.47 -6.08 4.46
N GLU A 186 -4.54 -6.91 5.50
CA GLU A 186 -5.38 -6.66 6.68
C GLU A 186 -5.07 -5.36 7.41
N THR A 187 -3.86 -4.83 7.23
CA THR A 187 -3.42 -3.54 7.78
C THR A 187 -4.26 -2.37 7.27
N LEU A 188 -4.88 -2.50 6.09
CA LEU A 188 -5.84 -1.53 5.56
C LEU A 188 -7.18 -1.51 6.31
N THR A 189 -7.49 -2.60 7.02
CA THR A 189 -8.74 -2.70 7.77
C THR A 189 -8.47 -2.45 9.24
N PHE A 190 -9.13 -1.43 9.83
CA PHE A 190 -9.10 -1.16 11.28
C PHE A 190 -9.66 -2.31 12.16
N TYR A 191 -9.95 -3.47 11.58
CA TYR A 191 -10.50 -4.62 12.27
C TYR A 191 -9.40 -5.67 12.42
N SER A 192 -9.03 -5.92 13.68
CA SER A 192 -8.01 -6.87 14.15
C SER A 192 -8.36 -8.35 13.92
N PHE A 193 -9.06 -8.70 12.84
CA PHE A 193 -9.83 -9.94 12.76
C PHE A 193 -9.20 -11.06 11.94
N ILE A 194 -7.97 -10.89 11.43
CA ILE A 194 -7.31 -11.99 10.75
C ILE A 194 -6.35 -12.66 11.70
N ASP A 195 -6.68 -13.90 12.06
CA ASP A 195 -5.71 -14.85 12.55
C ASP A 195 -4.66 -15.09 11.44
N LYS A 196 -3.37 -14.91 11.78
CA LYS A 196 -2.24 -14.94 10.82
C LYS A 196 -2.27 -16.18 9.92
N ASN A 197 -2.85 -17.28 10.42
CA ASN A 197 -2.97 -18.58 9.76
C ASN A 197 -3.82 -18.57 8.47
N ASN A 198 -4.70 -17.59 8.26
CA ASN A 198 -5.55 -17.56 7.06
C ASN A 198 -4.85 -16.92 5.85
N ARG A 199 -3.75 -16.18 6.02
CA ARG A 199 -3.20 -15.39 4.92
C ARG A 199 -2.53 -16.24 3.85
N GLU A 200 -1.73 -17.22 4.27
CA GLU A 200 -1.07 -18.17 3.38
C GLU A 200 -2.11 -18.96 2.56
N LEU A 201 -3.14 -19.48 3.24
CA LEU A 201 -4.26 -20.17 2.59
C LEU A 201 -4.99 -19.31 1.55
N ILE A 202 -5.16 -18.01 1.81
CA ILE A 202 -5.81 -17.10 0.84
C ILE A 202 -4.94 -16.89 -0.41
N PHE A 203 -3.62 -16.72 -0.25
CA PHE A 203 -2.74 -16.52 -1.40
C PHE A 203 -2.53 -17.81 -2.20
N GLU A 204 -2.29 -18.94 -1.52
CA GLU A 204 -2.14 -20.24 -2.18
C GLU A 204 -3.42 -20.69 -2.88
N ASN A 205 -4.57 -20.44 -2.23
CA ASN A 205 -5.88 -20.74 -2.77
C ASN A 205 -6.80 -19.51 -2.71
N PRO A 206 -6.80 -18.66 -3.75
CA PRO A 206 -7.73 -17.53 -3.86
C PRO A 206 -9.21 -17.87 -3.66
N LEU A 207 -9.61 -19.11 -3.97
CA LEU A 207 -10.98 -19.57 -3.76
C LEU A 207 -11.30 -19.81 -2.28
N PHE A 208 -10.30 -19.93 -1.41
CA PHE A 208 -10.50 -19.95 0.04
C PHE A 208 -11.15 -18.65 0.53
N LEU A 209 -10.89 -17.50 -0.13
CA LEU A 209 -11.61 -16.25 0.13
C LEU A 209 -13.14 -16.43 -0.02
N LEU A 210 -13.57 -17.34 -0.88
CA LEU A 210 -14.98 -17.69 -1.08
C LEU A 210 -15.52 -18.62 0.01
N SER A 211 -14.67 -19.32 0.75
CA SER A 211 -15.11 -20.07 1.93
C SER A 211 -15.54 -19.12 3.05
N LEU A 212 -14.90 -17.94 3.13
CA LEU A 212 -15.25 -16.86 4.07
C LEU A 212 -16.56 -16.13 3.69
N LEU A 213 -17.08 -16.39 2.49
CA LEU A 213 -18.40 -15.96 2.03
C LEU A 213 -19.53 -16.89 2.49
N ASN A 214 -19.27 -18.06 3.10
CA ASN A 214 -20.33 -19.00 3.44
C ASN A 214 -21.21 -18.50 4.60
N THR A 215 -22.48 -18.24 4.31
CA THR A 215 -23.43 -17.48 5.16
C THR A 215 -24.38 -18.33 5.99
N ASN A 216 -24.01 -19.57 6.36
CA ASN A 216 -24.95 -20.47 7.04
C ASN A 216 -25.38 -19.99 8.44
N SER A 217 -24.71 -18.99 9.03
CA SER A 217 -25.03 -18.45 10.35
C SER A 217 -25.19 -16.91 10.37
N CYS A 218 -25.92 -16.32 9.40
CA CYS A 218 -26.41 -14.95 9.57
C CYS A 218 -27.44 -14.95 10.74
N ASN A 219 -26.99 -15.00 12.01
CA ASN A 219 -27.83 -15.03 13.22
C ASN A 219 -28.62 -13.73 13.35
N THR A 220 -29.95 -13.80 13.19
CA THR A 220 -30.88 -12.67 13.25
C THR A 220 -31.31 -12.31 14.68
N THR A 221 -30.75 -12.94 15.71
CA THR A 221 -31.36 -13.01 17.05
C THR A 221 -30.80 -12.09 18.14
N LYS A 222 -30.02 -11.02 17.83
CA LYS A 222 -29.64 -10.05 18.87
C LYS A 222 -29.83 -8.60 18.45
N ARG A 223 -30.79 -7.94 19.12
CA ARG A 223 -31.24 -6.55 19.01
C ARG A 223 -30.15 -5.46 19.09
N ASN A 224 -28.86 -5.79 19.27
CA ASN A 224 -27.77 -4.82 19.40
C ASN A 224 -26.48 -5.11 18.60
N ASN A 225 -26.44 -6.10 17.70
CA ASN A 225 -25.21 -6.40 16.95
C ASN A 225 -25.42 -6.35 15.43
N LYS A 226 -24.61 -5.53 14.77
CA LYS A 226 -24.46 -5.46 13.30
C LYS A 226 -24.62 -6.85 12.69
N LEU A 227 -25.53 -6.99 11.73
CA LEU A 227 -25.66 -8.16 10.86
C LEU A 227 -24.27 -8.58 10.32
N ASN A 228 -23.64 -9.54 10.97
CA ASN A 228 -22.40 -10.16 10.51
C ASN A 228 -22.76 -11.18 9.43
N CYS A 229 -23.24 -10.67 8.30
CA CYS A 229 -23.70 -11.51 7.19
C CYS A 229 -22.54 -12.28 6.53
N PHE A 230 -21.38 -11.63 6.42
CA PHE A 230 -20.06 -12.18 6.05
C PHE A 230 -19.07 -10.99 6.01
N ASN A 231 -17.76 -11.24 6.00
CA ASN A 231 -16.75 -10.17 6.08
C ASN A 231 -16.45 -9.57 4.69
N TYR A 232 -17.33 -8.73 4.16
CA TYR A 232 -17.12 -8.09 2.86
C TYR A 232 -15.88 -7.18 2.80
N LYS A 233 -15.47 -6.59 3.94
CA LYS A 233 -14.30 -5.71 4.02
C LYS A 233 -13.03 -6.51 3.73
N LEU A 234 -12.92 -7.67 4.35
CA LEU A 234 -11.83 -8.61 4.10
C LEU A 234 -11.73 -8.95 2.62
N ILE A 235 -12.86 -9.27 2.00
CA ILE A 235 -12.91 -9.66 0.59
C ILE A 235 -12.45 -8.53 -0.31
N ARG A 236 -12.97 -7.31 -0.13
CA ARG A 236 -12.51 -6.15 -0.90
C ARG A 236 -11.01 -5.91 -0.75
N THR A 237 -10.47 -6.11 0.45
CA THR A 237 -9.06 -5.86 0.74
C THR A 237 -8.16 -6.88 0.06
N TYR A 238 -8.57 -8.16 0.05
CA TYR A 238 -7.76 -9.24 -0.51
C TYR A 238 -7.89 -9.42 -2.01
N ILE A 239 -9.01 -9.06 -2.65
CA ILE A 239 -9.20 -9.24 -4.11
C ILE A 239 -8.03 -8.62 -4.89
N ASP A 240 -7.69 -7.37 -4.58
CA ASP A 240 -6.64 -6.65 -5.31
C ASP A 240 -5.26 -7.23 -5.01
N CYS A 241 -4.99 -7.57 -3.75
CA CYS A 241 -3.71 -8.16 -3.34
C CYS A 241 -3.50 -9.56 -3.95
N ILE A 242 -4.56 -10.36 -4.05
CA ILE A 242 -4.53 -11.66 -4.73
C ILE A 242 -4.25 -11.47 -6.22
N ASN A 243 -4.84 -10.46 -6.86
CA ASN A 243 -4.57 -10.19 -8.27
C ASN A 243 -3.08 -9.86 -8.48
N ILE A 244 -2.51 -9.00 -7.64
CA ILE A 244 -1.06 -8.68 -7.65
C ILE A 244 -0.23 -9.96 -7.46
N TYR A 245 -0.57 -10.77 -6.46
CA TYR A 245 0.06 -12.07 -6.20
C TYR A 245 0.04 -12.97 -7.45
N LEU A 246 -1.13 -13.15 -8.06
CA LEU A 246 -1.30 -14.01 -9.21
C LEU A 246 -0.46 -13.51 -10.40
N GLN A 247 -0.50 -12.20 -10.68
CA GLN A 247 0.28 -11.59 -11.76
C GLN A 247 1.79 -11.80 -11.61
N GLN A 248 2.30 -11.72 -10.37
CA GLN A 248 3.73 -11.87 -10.08
C GLN A 248 4.18 -13.33 -10.02
N THR A 249 3.29 -14.27 -9.68
CA THR A 249 3.66 -15.68 -9.49
C THR A 249 3.35 -16.60 -10.66
N LYS A 250 2.48 -16.18 -11.59
CA LYS A 250 2.05 -17.02 -12.73
C LYS A 250 2.34 -16.32 -14.06
N LYS A 251 3.06 -17.02 -14.95
CA LYS A 251 3.52 -16.48 -16.26
C LYS A 251 2.39 -16.19 -17.27
N ASP A 252 1.19 -16.76 -17.08
CA ASP A 252 0.02 -16.53 -17.93
C ASP A 252 -1.21 -16.13 -17.11
N THR A 253 -1.29 -14.85 -16.76
CA THR A 253 -2.36 -14.30 -15.89
C THR A 253 -3.34 -13.40 -16.62
N LYS A 254 -3.26 -13.32 -17.96
CA LYS A 254 -4.22 -12.54 -18.76
C LYS A 254 -5.63 -13.00 -18.41
N ASN A 255 -6.40 -12.11 -17.81
CA ASN A 255 -7.78 -12.30 -17.35
C ASN A 255 -8.00 -13.11 -16.06
N MET A 256 -6.95 -13.49 -15.31
CA MET A 256 -7.14 -14.16 -14.01
C MET A 256 -7.89 -13.29 -12.99
N ASP A 257 -7.64 -11.97 -13.01
CA ASP A 257 -8.42 -11.00 -12.24
C ASP A 257 -9.91 -11.06 -12.57
N ILE A 258 -10.23 -11.03 -13.86
CA ILE A 258 -11.60 -11.09 -14.37
C ILE A 258 -12.26 -12.41 -13.96
N LEU A 259 -11.53 -13.53 -14.04
CA LEU A 259 -12.02 -14.84 -13.62
C LEU A 259 -12.32 -14.86 -12.12
N LEU A 260 -11.40 -14.42 -11.27
CA LEU A 260 -11.59 -14.35 -9.82
C LEU A 260 -12.81 -13.49 -9.46
N LYS A 261 -12.88 -12.27 -10.01
CA LYS A 261 -14.01 -11.34 -9.79
C LYS A 261 -15.33 -11.94 -10.28
N THR A 262 -15.33 -12.65 -11.41
CA THR A 262 -16.51 -13.37 -11.93
C THR A 262 -16.97 -14.48 -10.97
N ILE A 263 -16.04 -15.26 -10.41
CA ILE A 263 -16.39 -16.32 -9.45
C ILE A 263 -16.98 -15.73 -8.17
N ILE A 264 -16.39 -14.64 -7.65
CA ILE A 264 -16.91 -13.91 -6.48
C ILE A 264 -18.33 -13.40 -6.75
N PHE A 265 -18.55 -12.79 -7.92
CA PHE A 265 -19.86 -12.35 -8.37
C PHE A 265 -20.88 -13.50 -8.35
N TYR A 266 -20.53 -14.62 -8.99
CA TYR A 266 -21.38 -15.81 -9.05
C TYR A 266 -21.71 -16.38 -7.67
N LYS A 267 -20.75 -16.38 -6.74
CA LYS A 267 -20.98 -16.85 -5.37
C LYS A 267 -21.97 -15.96 -4.63
N ILE A 268 -21.85 -14.64 -4.74
CA ILE A 268 -22.77 -13.69 -4.11
C ILE A 268 -24.19 -13.85 -4.65
N LEU A 269 -24.34 -14.03 -5.97
CA LEU A 269 -25.66 -14.27 -6.58
C LEU A 269 -26.35 -15.52 -6.02
N ASN A 270 -25.57 -16.56 -5.71
CA ASN A 270 -26.07 -17.83 -5.20
C ASN A 270 -26.21 -17.89 -3.67
N PHE A 271 -26.02 -16.78 -2.97
CA PHE A 271 -26.29 -16.74 -1.54
C PHE A 271 -27.75 -17.03 -1.25
N LYS A 272 -28.01 -18.01 -0.38
CA LYS A 272 -29.36 -18.38 0.06
C LYS A 272 -30.03 -17.26 0.85
N ASN A 273 -29.27 -16.56 1.69
CA ASN A 273 -29.79 -15.49 2.52
C ASN A 273 -29.87 -14.16 1.74
N ILE A 274 -31.08 -13.62 1.59
CA ILE A 274 -31.36 -12.38 0.85
C ILE A 274 -30.64 -11.15 1.43
N CYS A 275 -30.52 -11.01 2.75
CA CYS A 275 -29.82 -9.88 3.39
C CYS A 275 -28.33 -9.92 3.07
N CYS A 276 -27.74 -11.12 3.17
CA CYS A 276 -26.32 -11.35 2.90
C CYS A 276 -26.06 -11.12 1.37
N ARG A 277 -26.99 -11.54 0.50
CA ARG A 277 -26.95 -11.24 -0.95
C ARG A 277 -27.03 -9.74 -1.28
N LYS A 278 -28.00 -9.01 -0.73
CA LYS A 278 -28.15 -7.54 -0.90
C LYS A 278 -26.93 -6.76 -0.42
N LEU A 279 -26.30 -7.20 0.68
CA LEU A 279 -25.06 -6.60 1.16
C LEU A 279 -23.92 -6.82 0.16
N GLY A 280 -23.78 -8.05 -0.36
CA GLY A 280 -22.79 -8.39 -1.39
C GLY A 280 -22.98 -7.56 -2.67
N TYR A 281 -24.21 -7.31 -3.08
CA TYR A 281 -24.54 -6.44 -4.21
C TYR A 281 -23.96 -5.03 -4.02
N LYS A 282 -24.29 -4.40 -2.90
CA LYS A 282 -23.90 -3.01 -2.62
C LYS A 282 -22.42 -2.85 -2.31
N LYS A 283 -21.84 -3.80 -1.57
CA LYS A 283 -20.48 -3.66 -0.99
C LYS A 283 -19.38 -4.35 -1.76
N ILE A 284 -19.69 -5.31 -2.65
CA ILE A 284 -18.69 -6.02 -3.43
C ILE A 284 -18.98 -5.85 -4.92
N ILE A 285 -20.13 -6.30 -5.39
CA ILE A 285 -20.44 -6.34 -6.81
C ILE A 285 -20.44 -4.95 -7.45
N HIS A 286 -21.10 -3.97 -6.82
CA HIS A 286 -21.16 -2.62 -7.35
C HIS A 286 -19.78 -1.98 -7.54
N PRO A 287 -18.88 -1.95 -6.53
CA PRO A 287 -17.50 -1.53 -6.72
C PRO A 287 -16.74 -2.33 -7.79
N LEU A 288 -16.87 -3.66 -7.80
CA LEU A 288 -16.17 -4.50 -8.78
C LEU A 288 -16.56 -4.19 -10.22
N ILE A 289 -17.82 -3.84 -10.49
CA ILE A 289 -18.25 -3.43 -11.84
C ILE A 289 -17.65 -2.08 -12.23
N ILE A 290 -17.56 -1.13 -11.29
CA ILE A 290 -16.94 0.17 -11.56
C ILE A 290 -15.46 -0.03 -11.93
N GLU A 291 -14.76 -0.87 -11.17
CA GLU A 291 -13.35 -1.21 -11.39
C GLU A 291 -13.14 -2.05 -12.66
N CYS A 292 -14.09 -2.94 -12.99
CA CYS A 292 -13.96 -3.91 -14.08
C CYS A 292 -15.29 -4.08 -14.86
N PRO A 293 -15.63 -3.13 -15.77
CA PRO A 293 -16.91 -3.13 -16.49
C PRO A 293 -17.16 -4.38 -17.35
N ILE A 294 -16.11 -5.06 -17.79
CA ILE A 294 -16.21 -6.28 -18.60
C ILE A 294 -16.94 -7.42 -17.87
N LEU A 295 -16.98 -7.40 -16.54
CA LEU A 295 -17.76 -8.35 -15.74
C LEU A 295 -19.25 -8.33 -16.13
N VAL A 296 -19.80 -7.16 -16.47
CA VAL A 296 -21.19 -7.04 -16.90
C VAL A 296 -21.44 -7.79 -18.20
N ASN A 297 -20.51 -7.73 -19.16
CA ASN A 297 -20.62 -8.49 -20.40
C ASN A 297 -20.68 -10.00 -20.14
N ILE A 298 -19.86 -10.50 -19.21
CA ILE A 298 -19.87 -11.92 -18.82
C ILE A 298 -21.22 -12.31 -18.22
N ILE A 299 -21.80 -11.46 -17.37
CA ILE A 299 -23.08 -11.71 -16.71
C ILE A 299 -24.23 -11.72 -17.71
N VAL A 300 -24.31 -10.69 -18.56
CA VAL A 300 -25.35 -10.56 -19.59
C VAL A 300 -25.32 -11.76 -20.52
N ARG A 301 -24.13 -12.15 -21.01
CA ARG A 301 -23.98 -13.31 -21.90
C ARG A 301 -24.33 -14.65 -21.25
N ARG A 302 -24.15 -14.79 -19.93
CA ARG A 302 -24.50 -16.02 -19.20
C ARG A 302 -25.99 -16.21 -18.96
N LYS A 303 -26.82 -15.17 -19.11
CA LYS A 303 -28.29 -15.24 -18.99
C LYS A 303 -28.76 -15.82 -17.65
N PHE A 304 -28.43 -15.14 -16.55
CA PHE A 304 -28.89 -15.53 -15.21
C PHE A 304 -30.41 -15.45 -15.07
N ASN A 305 -30.96 -16.09 -14.03
CA ASN A 305 -32.39 -16.06 -13.74
C ASN A 305 -32.93 -14.61 -13.65
N GLU A 306 -34.10 -14.34 -14.22
CA GLU A 306 -34.71 -13.00 -14.28
C GLU A 306 -34.92 -12.36 -12.90
N ASN A 307 -35.28 -13.14 -11.89
CA ASN A 307 -35.44 -12.63 -10.52
C ASN A 307 -34.11 -12.12 -9.97
N LEU A 308 -33.01 -12.85 -10.21
CA LEU A 308 -31.67 -12.40 -9.82
C LEU A 308 -31.28 -11.13 -10.59
N MET A 309 -31.59 -11.06 -11.88
CA MET A 309 -31.30 -9.86 -12.68
C MET A 309 -32.05 -8.63 -12.16
N LYS A 310 -33.32 -8.77 -11.81
CA LYS A 310 -34.11 -7.70 -11.21
C LYS A 310 -33.50 -7.24 -9.89
N GLU A 311 -33.10 -8.17 -9.02
CA GLU A 311 -32.39 -7.82 -7.78
C GLU A 311 -31.07 -7.07 -8.05
N ILE A 312 -30.25 -7.52 -9.01
CA ILE A 312 -29.00 -6.84 -9.37
C ILE A 312 -29.32 -5.39 -9.79
N ILE A 313 -30.28 -5.19 -10.69
CA ILE A 313 -30.68 -3.85 -11.17
C ILE A 313 -31.13 -2.97 -10.01
N ASP A 314 -31.84 -3.52 -9.04
CA ASP A 314 -32.33 -2.77 -7.89
C ASP A 314 -31.22 -2.35 -6.90
N PHE A 315 -30.17 -3.16 -6.76
CA PHE A 315 -29.15 -2.98 -5.72
C PHE A 315 -27.75 -2.59 -6.22
N VAL A 316 -27.52 -2.63 -7.53
CA VAL A 316 -26.21 -2.39 -8.17
C VAL A 316 -26.35 -1.25 -9.19
N PRO A 317 -26.19 0.01 -8.77
CA PRO A 317 -26.39 1.16 -9.66
C PRO A 317 -25.51 1.16 -10.92
N SER A 318 -24.28 0.64 -10.81
CA SER A 318 -23.35 0.53 -11.94
C SER A 318 -23.79 -0.50 -12.99
N PHE A 319 -24.83 -1.30 -12.74
CA PHE A 319 -25.30 -2.29 -13.69
C PHE A 319 -26.08 -1.69 -14.87
N HIS A 320 -26.41 -0.39 -14.85
CA HIS A 320 -27.05 0.30 -15.97
C HIS A 320 -26.28 0.14 -17.30
N ILE A 321 -24.96 0.00 -17.25
CA ILE A 321 -24.10 -0.24 -18.43
C ILE A 321 -24.45 -1.53 -19.18
N SER A 322 -25.16 -2.46 -18.53
CA SER A 322 -25.66 -3.68 -19.18
C SER A 322 -26.66 -3.39 -20.29
N PHE A 323 -27.27 -2.21 -20.34
CA PHE A 323 -28.27 -1.84 -21.35
C PHE A 323 -27.68 -1.90 -22.77
N ASP A 324 -26.61 -1.15 -23.03
CA ASP A 324 -25.95 -1.09 -24.34
C ASP A 324 -25.35 -2.45 -24.75
N ILE A 325 -24.89 -3.23 -23.77
CA ILE A 325 -24.40 -4.59 -24.02
C ILE A 325 -25.55 -5.50 -24.45
N SER A 326 -26.68 -5.41 -23.76
CA SER A 326 -27.86 -6.25 -24.01
C SER A 326 -28.49 -5.96 -25.36
N LEU A 327 -28.53 -4.69 -25.78
CA LEU A 327 -29.02 -4.26 -27.10
C LEU A 327 -28.37 -5.00 -28.27
N LYS A 328 -27.10 -5.44 -28.14
CA LYS A 328 -26.41 -6.21 -29.19
C LYS A 328 -27.03 -7.60 -29.43
N PHE A 329 -27.84 -8.09 -28.49
CA PHE A 329 -28.38 -9.46 -28.50
C PHE A 329 -29.91 -9.52 -28.46
N VAL A 330 -30.62 -8.39 -28.36
CA VAL A 330 -32.09 -8.34 -28.18
C VAL A 330 -32.87 -8.97 -29.32
N GLN A 331 -32.36 -8.94 -30.55
CA GLN A 331 -33.05 -9.56 -31.70
C GLN A 331 -33.15 -11.08 -31.56
N ASN A 332 -32.17 -11.70 -30.90
CA ASN A 332 -32.01 -13.15 -30.85
C ASN A 332 -32.31 -13.76 -29.48
N SER A 333 -32.80 -12.96 -28.52
CA SER A 333 -32.92 -13.42 -27.14
C SER A 333 -33.97 -12.69 -26.31
N ILE A 334 -34.97 -13.45 -25.87
CA ILE A 334 -36.02 -12.99 -24.95
C ILE A 334 -35.42 -12.47 -23.64
N PHE A 335 -34.45 -13.19 -23.06
CA PHE A 335 -33.71 -12.75 -21.87
C PHE A 335 -33.19 -11.31 -22.00
N HIS A 336 -32.54 -10.98 -23.12
CA HIS A 336 -31.96 -9.64 -23.31
C HIS A 336 -33.05 -8.57 -23.52
N LYS A 337 -34.18 -8.91 -24.14
CA LYS A 337 -35.35 -8.00 -24.21
C LYS A 337 -35.89 -7.71 -22.82
N ASN A 338 -36.10 -8.74 -22.00
CA ASN A 338 -36.59 -8.59 -20.63
C ASN A 338 -35.62 -7.78 -19.76
N LEU A 339 -34.31 -8.02 -19.94
CA LEU A 339 -33.27 -7.25 -19.26
C LEU A 339 -33.30 -5.76 -19.63
N CYS A 340 -33.40 -5.43 -20.92
CA CYS A 340 -33.58 -4.05 -21.37
C CYS A 340 -34.85 -3.41 -20.79
N ASN A 341 -35.96 -4.14 -20.71
CA ASN A 341 -37.20 -3.65 -20.11
C ASN A 341 -37.03 -3.31 -18.63
N PHE A 342 -36.45 -4.22 -17.83
CA PHE A 342 -36.19 -3.94 -16.42
C PHE A 342 -35.26 -2.73 -16.21
N LEU A 343 -34.25 -2.58 -17.08
CA LEU A 343 -33.35 -1.43 -17.03
C LEU A 343 -34.05 -0.12 -17.40
N LEU A 344 -34.95 -0.11 -18.39
CA LEU A 344 -35.73 1.08 -18.75
C LEU A 344 -36.73 1.47 -17.67
N GLN A 345 -37.36 0.49 -17.02
CA GLN A 345 -38.25 0.73 -15.88
C GLN A 345 -37.49 1.35 -14.70
N LYS A 346 -36.23 0.93 -14.46
CA LYS A 346 -35.41 1.46 -13.37
C LYS A 346 -34.72 2.79 -13.73
N TYR A 347 -34.28 2.93 -14.97
CA TYR A 347 -33.46 4.03 -15.49
C TYR A 347 -34.02 4.54 -16.83
N PRO A 348 -35.15 5.27 -16.82
CA PRO A 348 -35.82 5.76 -18.04
C PRO A 348 -35.09 7.00 -18.61
N VAL A 349 -33.85 6.82 -19.04
CA VAL A 349 -33.04 7.88 -19.65
C VAL A 349 -33.52 8.11 -21.10
N PRO A 350 -33.75 9.37 -21.55
CA PRO A 350 -34.26 9.65 -22.91
C PRO A 350 -33.51 8.92 -24.02
N GLU A 351 -32.18 8.93 -23.95
CA GLU A 351 -31.31 8.26 -24.93
C GLU A 351 -31.53 6.73 -24.98
N ASN A 352 -31.75 6.10 -23.81
CA ASN A 352 -32.05 4.67 -23.74
C ASN A 352 -33.45 4.35 -24.30
N ILE A 353 -34.42 5.25 -24.09
CA ILE A 353 -35.77 5.13 -24.64
C ILE A 353 -35.73 5.19 -26.17
N GLU A 354 -34.96 6.10 -26.75
CA GLU A 354 -34.79 6.21 -28.20
C GLU A 354 -34.12 4.96 -28.78
N LYS A 355 -33.04 4.48 -28.16
CA LYS A 355 -32.40 3.21 -28.52
C LYS A 355 -33.42 2.06 -28.45
N ALA A 356 -34.20 1.95 -27.38
CA ALA A 356 -35.20 0.90 -27.21
C ALA A 356 -36.25 0.88 -28.33
N LYS A 357 -36.75 2.06 -28.73
CA LYS A 357 -37.68 2.21 -29.86
C LYS A 357 -37.08 1.67 -31.16
N LYS A 358 -35.82 2.00 -31.46
CA LYS A 358 -35.11 1.51 -32.66
C LYS A 358 -35.04 -0.03 -32.70
N TYR A 359 -34.89 -0.67 -31.55
CA TYR A 359 -34.81 -2.13 -31.42
C TYR A 359 -36.17 -2.81 -31.17
N LYS A 360 -37.30 -2.07 -31.26
CA LYS A 360 -38.67 -2.56 -31.04
C LYS A 360 -38.85 -3.25 -29.67
N ILE A 361 -38.23 -2.69 -28.64
CA ILE A 361 -38.35 -3.16 -27.26
C ILE A 361 -39.61 -2.51 -26.65
N MET A 362 -40.58 -3.32 -26.20
CA MET A 362 -41.81 -2.82 -25.57
C MET A 362 -41.51 -2.32 -24.17
N ILE A 363 -41.81 -1.04 -23.91
CA ILE A 363 -41.67 -0.38 -22.60
C ILE A 363 -42.83 -0.80 -21.69
#